data_AF-A0A1I0FD13-F1
#
_entry.id   AF-A0A1I0FD13-F1
#
_cell.length_a   1.000
_cell.length_b   1.000
_cell.length_c   1.000
_cell.angle_alpha   90.00
_cell.angle_beta   90.00
_cell.angle_gamma   90.00
#
_symmetry.space_group_name_H-M   'P 1'
#
loop_
_entity.id
_entity.type
_entity.pdbx_description
1 polymer ?
#
loop_
_entity_poly.entity_id
_entity_poly.type
_entity_poly.pdbx_seq_one_letter_code
_entity_poly.pdbx_strand_id
1 'polypeptide(L)'
;MANFLPIADKLTLDEIKTHLTNNLNTTVSSRADQTTVNAIKTKTDLVGVANPTANTTTVMGYLRRNYDAITTGGGIKLVQRGTTSVAGVSQVDVTLSTVVVSKTFCVLLTWQNADYSSSSGFYIQLLNSNTLRVSKTVMNAVNVTWEVVEFS
;
A
#
# COMPACT_ATOMS: atom_id res chain seq x y z
N MET A 1 -36.20 58.53 48.34
CA MET A 1 -36.21 57.11 48.77
C MET A 1 -35.05 56.42 48.09
N ALA A 2 -33.96 56.16 48.82
CA ALA A 2 -32.85 55.38 48.29
C ALA A 2 -33.23 53.90 48.40
N ASN A 3 -33.42 53.26 47.24
CA ASN A 3 -33.74 51.85 47.16
C ASN A 3 -32.41 51.08 47.35
N PHE A 4 -32.09 50.72 48.58
CA PHE A 4 -30.90 49.93 48.85
C PHE A 4 -31.12 48.52 48.31
N LEU A 5 -30.30 48.13 47.32
CA LEU A 5 -30.23 46.74 46.88
C LEU A 5 -29.83 45.86 48.08
N PRO A 6 -30.39 44.65 48.22
CA PRO A 6 -30.07 43.79 49.35
C PRO A 6 -28.56 43.51 49.38
N ILE A 7 -27.90 43.84 50.49
CA ILE A 7 -26.53 43.42 50.75
C ILE A 7 -26.57 41.90 50.87
N ALA A 8 -25.91 41.19 49.97
CA ALA A 8 -25.71 39.76 50.08
C ALA A 8 -25.10 39.46 51.47
N ASP A 9 -25.86 38.80 52.35
CA ASP A 9 -25.39 38.42 53.68
C ASP A 9 -24.10 37.60 53.54
N LYS A 10 -23.14 37.74 54.45
CA LYS A 10 -21.87 36.99 54.45
C LYS A 10 -22.09 35.49 54.26
N LEU A 11 -23.19 34.95 54.77
CA LEU A 11 -23.62 33.57 54.57
C LEU A 11 -23.70 33.19 53.08
N THR A 12 -24.31 34.06 52.26
CA THR A 12 -24.47 33.85 50.81
C THR A 12 -23.16 33.98 50.03
N LEU A 13 -22.24 34.84 50.49
CA LEU A 13 -20.92 35.00 49.87
C LEU A 13 -20.04 33.77 50.10
N ASP A 14 -20.11 33.17 51.29
CA ASP A 14 -19.34 31.98 51.62
C ASP A 14 -19.90 30.71 50.95
N GLU A 15 -21.22 30.63 50.78
CA GLU A 15 -21.87 29.60 49.94
C GLU A 15 -21.42 29.71 48.48
N ILE A 16 -21.39 30.91 47.91
CA ILE A 16 -20.92 31.17 46.54
C ILE A 16 -19.45 30.76 46.38
N LYS A 17 -18.57 31.14 47.33
CA LYS A 17 -17.16 30.74 47.30
C LYS A 17 -16.99 29.22 47.36
N THR A 18 -17.77 28.56 48.21
CA THR A 18 -17.74 27.10 48.37
C THR A 18 -18.17 26.42 47.08
N HIS A 19 -19.28 26.89 46.48
CA HIS A 19 -19.81 26.37 45.23
C HIS A 19 -18.81 26.55 44.07
N LEU A 20 -18.23 27.75 43.93
CA LEU A 20 -17.23 28.04 42.90
C LEU A 20 -15.97 27.19 43.08
N THR A 21 -15.46 27.07 44.30
CA THR A 21 -14.23 26.29 44.58
C THR A 21 -14.43 24.81 44.27
N ASN A 22 -15.55 24.24 44.70
CA ASN A 22 -15.85 22.82 44.49
C ASN A 22 -16.03 22.52 42.99
N ASN A 23 -16.77 23.38 42.27
CA ASN A 23 -17.02 23.18 40.84
C ASN A 23 -15.77 23.41 39.98
N LEU A 24 -14.96 24.45 40.29
CA LEU A 24 -13.68 24.65 39.59
C LEU A 24 -12.73 23.48 39.83
N ASN A 25 -12.57 23.03 41.08
CA ASN A 25 -11.69 21.91 41.41
C ASN A 25 -12.11 20.63 40.70
N THR A 26 -13.42 20.33 40.68
CA THR A 26 -13.94 19.16 39.97
C THR A 26 -13.70 19.25 38.47
N THR A 27 -13.92 20.43 37.88
CA THR A 27 -13.70 20.67 36.44
C THR A 27 -12.22 20.59 36.05
N VAL A 28 -11.33 21.18 36.85
CA VAL A 28 -9.88 21.16 36.57
C VAL A 28 -9.30 19.78 36.81
N SER A 29 -9.70 19.09 37.88
CA SER A 29 -9.19 17.75 38.22
C SER A 29 -9.68 16.65 37.28
N SER A 30 -10.76 16.88 36.52
CA SER A 30 -11.23 15.96 35.48
C SER A 30 -10.52 16.13 34.14
N ARG A 31 -9.67 17.15 33.98
CA ARG A 31 -8.83 17.31 32.78
C ARG A 31 -7.64 16.36 32.87
N ALA A 32 -7.24 15.83 31.73
CA ALA A 32 -5.99 15.09 31.61
C ALA A 32 -4.82 15.97 32.05
N ASP A 33 -3.94 15.43 32.89
CA ASP A 33 -2.73 16.11 33.31
C ASP A 33 -1.72 16.21 32.13
N GLN A 34 -0.71 17.06 32.30
CA GLN A 34 0.31 17.24 31.26
C GLN A 34 1.06 15.93 30.94
N THR A 35 1.19 15.04 31.93
CA THR A 35 1.77 13.70 31.76
C THR A 35 0.96 12.86 30.77
N THR A 36 -0.36 12.82 30.96
CA THR A 36 -1.29 12.10 30.08
C THR A 36 -1.27 12.68 28.67
N VAL A 37 -1.29 14.02 28.55
CA VAL A 37 -1.22 14.70 27.25
C VAL A 37 0.09 14.39 26.53
N ASN A 38 1.23 14.43 27.24
CA ASN A 38 2.53 14.08 26.69
C ASN A 38 2.60 12.61 26.25
N ALA A 39 2.02 11.69 27.04
CA ALA A 39 1.97 10.28 26.70
C ALA A 39 1.12 10.01 25.45
N ILE A 40 -0.03 10.69 25.31
CA ILE A 40 -0.86 10.64 24.10
C ILE A 40 -0.08 11.18 22.90
N LYS A 41 0.54 12.35 23.04
CA LYS A 41 1.34 12.97 21.96
C LYS A 41 2.42 12.00 21.46
N THR A 42 3.20 11.42 22.37
CA THR A 42 4.24 10.46 21.99
C THR A 42 3.66 9.27 21.23
N LYS A 43 2.51 8.73 21.66
CA LYS A 43 1.84 7.63 20.93
C LYS A 43 1.30 8.08 19.57
N THR A 44 0.75 9.27 19.46
CA THR A 44 0.24 9.83 18.20
C THR A 44 1.36 10.16 17.21
N ASP A 45 2.51 10.67 17.70
CA ASP A 45 3.70 10.89 16.88
C ASP A 45 4.21 9.57 16.26
N LEU A 46 4.00 8.42 16.92
CA LEU A 46 4.30 7.10 16.36
C LEU A 46 3.30 6.65 15.28
N VAL A 47 2.08 7.20 15.26
CA VAL A 47 1.04 6.86 14.27
C VAL A 47 1.14 7.74 13.01
N GLY A 48 1.71 8.94 13.14
CA GLY A 48 2.00 9.81 12.00
C GLY A 48 3.08 9.23 11.10
N VAL A 49 2.85 9.26 9.78
CA VAL A 49 3.73 8.80 8.69
C VAL A 49 5.16 9.42 8.75
N ALA A 50 5.39 10.40 9.62
CA ALA A 50 6.63 11.12 9.79
C ALA A 50 7.53 10.62 10.93
N ASN A 51 7.38 9.38 11.41
CA ASN A 51 8.32 8.84 12.40
C ASN A 51 9.52 8.10 11.75
N PRO A 52 10.69 8.74 11.57
CA PRO A 52 11.88 8.10 11.01
C PRO A 52 12.51 7.04 11.93
N THR A 53 12.05 6.89 13.17
CA THR A 53 12.64 5.95 14.16
C THR A 53 11.77 4.73 14.46
N ALA A 54 10.79 4.41 13.61
CA ALA A 54 9.96 3.22 13.79
C ALA A 54 10.81 1.93 13.89
N ASN A 55 10.88 1.35 15.08
CA ASN A 55 11.56 0.08 15.35
C ASN A 55 10.90 -1.04 14.52
N THR A 56 11.70 -1.96 13.97
CA THR A 56 11.28 -3.08 13.11
C THR A 56 10.25 -4.01 13.75
N THR A 57 10.04 -3.93 15.06
CA THR A 57 9.07 -4.71 15.84
C THR A 57 7.71 -4.02 16.03
N THR A 58 7.58 -2.76 15.61
CA THR A 58 6.31 -2.01 15.67
C THR A 58 5.55 -2.16 14.36
N VAL A 59 4.21 -1.95 14.38
CA VAL A 59 3.37 -1.97 13.17
C VAL A 59 3.95 -1.08 12.07
N MET A 60 4.41 0.12 12.42
CA MET A 60 5.04 1.05 11.48
C MET A 60 6.38 0.54 10.93
N GLY A 61 7.20 -0.12 11.76
CA GLY A 61 8.43 -0.75 11.30
C GLY A 61 8.20 -1.91 10.33
N TYR A 62 7.14 -2.70 10.54
CA TYR A 62 6.71 -3.72 9.57
C TYR A 62 6.22 -3.10 8.27
N LEU A 63 5.36 -2.08 8.34
CA LEU A 63 4.86 -1.38 7.16
C LEU A 63 5.99 -0.73 6.35
N ARG A 64 6.97 -0.15 7.03
CA ARG A 64 8.16 0.41 6.37
C ARG A 64 8.99 -0.66 5.69
N ARG A 65 9.25 -1.80 6.32
CA ARG A 65 9.96 -2.92 5.67
C ARG A 65 9.22 -3.42 4.43
N ASN A 66 7.90 -3.51 4.50
CA ASN A 66 7.10 -3.89 3.33
C ASN A 66 7.20 -2.83 2.23
N TYR A 67 7.12 -1.53 2.59
CA TYR A 67 7.32 -0.43 1.65
C TYR A 67 8.71 -0.49 1.00
N ASP A 68 9.77 -0.61 1.80
CA ASP A 68 11.16 -0.68 1.31
C ASP A 68 11.36 -1.94 0.45
N ALA A 69 10.83 -3.11 0.84
CA ALA A 69 10.92 -4.34 0.05
C ALA A 69 10.21 -4.21 -1.32
N ILE A 70 9.05 -3.55 -1.35
CA ILE A 70 8.29 -3.31 -2.58
C ILE A 70 9.00 -2.27 -3.47
N THR A 71 9.55 -1.21 -2.87
CA THR A 71 10.10 -0.06 -3.61
C THR A 71 11.57 -0.18 -3.97
N THR A 72 12.38 -0.79 -3.11
CA THR A 72 13.85 -0.91 -3.27
C THR A 72 14.33 -2.35 -3.46
N GLY A 73 13.55 -3.36 -3.05
CA GLY A 73 13.96 -4.76 -3.07
C GLY A 73 13.80 -5.49 -4.41
N GLY A 74 13.49 -4.79 -5.50
CA GLY A 74 13.22 -5.43 -6.80
C GLY A 74 11.86 -6.12 -6.86
N GLY A 75 10.83 -5.52 -6.25
CA GLY A 75 9.45 -5.98 -6.39
C GLY A 75 9.00 -6.04 -7.86
N ILE A 76 7.87 -6.70 -8.11
CA ILE A 76 7.26 -6.70 -9.45
C ILE A 76 6.83 -5.27 -9.77
N LYS A 77 7.46 -4.67 -10.78
CA LYS A 77 7.14 -3.34 -11.30
C LYS A 77 5.96 -3.41 -12.26
N LEU A 78 5.95 -4.41 -13.14
CA LEU A 78 4.94 -4.55 -14.17
C LEU A 78 4.67 -6.02 -14.48
N VAL A 79 3.40 -6.34 -14.70
CA VAL A 79 2.97 -7.62 -15.29
C VAL A 79 2.10 -7.32 -16.51
N GLN A 80 2.48 -7.88 -17.65
CA GLN A 80 1.68 -7.85 -18.87
C GLN A 80 1.31 -9.29 -19.24
N ARG A 81 0.03 -9.50 -19.58
CA ARG A 81 -0.50 -10.82 -19.95
C ARG A 81 -1.27 -10.71 -21.23
N GLY A 82 -1.31 -11.79 -21.98
CA GLY A 82 -2.18 -11.87 -23.13
C GLY A 82 -2.29 -13.27 -23.70
N THR A 83 -3.12 -13.37 -24.72
CA THR A 83 -3.33 -14.56 -25.52
C THR A 83 -3.07 -14.21 -26.96
N THR A 84 -2.27 -15.02 -27.65
CA THR A 84 -1.91 -14.78 -29.05
C THR A 84 -2.10 -16.05 -29.85
N SER A 85 -2.74 -15.92 -31.01
CA SER A 85 -2.84 -17.01 -31.97
C SER A 85 -1.59 -17.05 -32.84
N VAL A 86 -1.01 -18.23 -32.99
CA VAL A 86 0.03 -18.51 -34.00
C VAL A 86 -0.48 -19.57 -34.99
N ALA A 87 -1.78 -19.61 -35.21
CA ALA A 87 -2.39 -20.51 -36.19
C ALA A 87 -1.97 -20.13 -37.61
N GLY A 88 -1.54 -21.10 -38.41
CA GLY A 88 -1.13 -20.88 -39.82
C GLY A 88 0.17 -20.10 -40.03
N VAL A 89 0.82 -19.61 -38.97
CA VAL A 89 2.09 -18.85 -39.04
C VAL A 89 3.13 -19.40 -38.08
N SER A 90 4.42 -19.22 -38.37
CA SER A 90 5.49 -19.71 -37.49
C SER A 90 5.77 -18.82 -36.28
N GLN A 91 5.39 -17.54 -36.36
CA GLN A 91 5.61 -16.55 -35.29
C GLN A 91 4.62 -15.39 -35.37
N VAL A 92 4.35 -14.77 -34.22
CA VAL A 92 3.62 -13.50 -34.08
C VAL A 92 4.36 -12.60 -33.10
N ASP A 93 4.46 -11.32 -33.45
CA ASP A 93 5.00 -10.28 -32.60
C ASP A 93 3.85 -9.53 -31.92
N VAL A 94 3.96 -9.39 -30.60
CA VAL A 94 2.97 -8.77 -29.74
C VAL A 94 3.56 -7.48 -29.19
N THR A 95 2.82 -6.38 -29.35
CA THR A 95 3.19 -5.09 -28.78
C THR A 95 2.92 -5.10 -27.28
N LEU A 96 3.93 -4.68 -26.52
CA LEU A 96 3.89 -4.51 -25.07
C LEU A 96 4.00 -3.03 -24.71
N SER A 97 3.52 -2.69 -23.52
CA SER A 97 4.05 -1.52 -22.80
C SER A 97 5.55 -1.68 -22.59
N THR A 98 6.28 -0.57 -22.61
CA THR A 98 7.75 -0.60 -22.52
C THR A 98 8.23 -1.19 -21.20
N VAL A 99 9.16 -2.15 -21.27
CA VAL A 99 9.83 -2.82 -20.14
C VAL A 99 11.34 -2.66 -20.21
N VAL A 100 12.02 -2.77 -19.07
CA VAL A 100 13.49 -2.87 -19.00
C VAL A 100 13.91 -4.33 -19.22
N VAL A 101 14.46 -4.63 -20.39
CA VAL A 101 14.80 -6.00 -20.81
C VAL A 101 15.73 -6.75 -19.84
N SER A 102 16.68 -6.06 -19.21
CA SER A 102 17.61 -6.69 -18.25
C SER A 102 16.97 -7.06 -16.90
N LYS A 103 15.75 -6.58 -16.64
CA LYS A 103 14.99 -6.84 -15.42
C LYS A 103 13.69 -7.60 -15.69
N THR A 104 13.56 -8.20 -16.88
CA THR A 104 12.31 -8.80 -17.33
C THR A 104 12.52 -10.26 -17.71
N PHE A 105 11.56 -11.11 -17.35
CA PHE A 105 11.45 -12.45 -17.90
C PHE A 105 10.06 -12.64 -18.54
N CYS A 106 9.99 -13.57 -19.49
CA CYS A 106 8.77 -13.93 -20.20
C CYS A 106 8.47 -15.43 -20.00
N VAL A 107 7.19 -15.76 -19.83
CA VAL A 107 6.73 -17.12 -19.57
C VAL A 107 5.55 -17.47 -20.46
N LEU A 108 5.57 -18.71 -20.94
CA LEU A 108 4.41 -19.37 -21.54
C LEU A 108 3.59 -20.00 -20.41
N LEU A 109 2.34 -19.57 -20.24
CA LEU A 109 1.49 -20.08 -19.17
C LEU A 109 0.76 -21.35 -19.63
N THR A 110 0.03 -21.26 -20.73
CA THR A 110 -0.72 -22.38 -21.30
C THR A 110 -0.70 -22.33 -22.82
N TRP A 111 -0.86 -23.49 -23.43
CA TRP A 111 -0.99 -23.65 -24.86
C TRP A 111 -1.98 -24.79 -25.13
N GLN A 112 -2.86 -24.60 -26.12
CA GLN A 112 -3.76 -25.65 -26.60
C GLN A 112 -3.25 -26.16 -27.95
N ASN A 113 -3.11 -27.48 -28.04
CA ASN A 113 -2.73 -28.16 -29.28
C ASN A 113 -3.76 -29.25 -29.63
N ALA A 114 -4.05 -29.38 -30.92
CA ALA A 114 -4.87 -30.46 -31.47
C ALA A 114 -4.05 -31.72 -31.79
N ASP A 115 -2.74 -31.60 -32.09
CA ASP A 115 -1.90 -32.70 -32.59
C ASP A 115 -0.50 -32.70 -31.94
N TYR A 116 -0.12 -33.79 -31.26
CA TYR A 116 1.21 -33.96 -30.68
C TYR A 116 2.16 -34.68 -31.64
N SER A 117 3.29 -34.04 -31.96
CA SER A 117 4.47 -34.70 -32.56
C SER A 117 5.69 -34.50 -31.66
N SER A 118 6.66 -35.41 -31.71
CA SER A 118 7.87 -35.39 -30.86
C SER A 118 8.79 -34.19 -31.08
N SER A 119 8.53 -33.32 -32.06
CA SER A 119 9.32 -32.11 -32.39
C SER A 119 8.54 -30.80 -32.17
N SER A 120 7.45 -30.86 -31.42
CA SER A 120 6.52 -29.76 -31.18
C SER A 120 6.94 -28.90 -29.97
N GLY A 121 7.22 -27.60 -30.17
CA GLY A 121 7.54 -26.67 -29.09
C GLY A 121 7.16 -25.20 -29.34
N PHE A 122 6.78 -24.50 -28.26
CA PHE A 122 6.54 -23.05 -28.24
C PHE A 122 7.76 -22.34 -27.69
N TYR A 123 8.03 -21.16 -28.23
CA TYR A 123 9.09 -20.28 -27.80
C TYR A 123 8.53 -18.89 -27.56
N ILE A 124 9.00 -18.27 -26.50
CA ILE A 124 8.71 -16.89 -26.16
C ILE A 124 10.02 -16.16 -25.94
N GLN A 125 10.13 -14.97 -26.49
CA GLN A 125 11.31 -14.13 -26.30
C GLN A 125 10.95 -12.65 -26.41
N LEU A 126 11.61 -11.82 -25.61
CA LEU A 126 11.60 -10.38 -25.82
C LEU A 126 12.57 -10.04 -26.95
N LEU A 127 12.08 -9.41 -28.01
CA LEU A 127 12.95 -8.91 -29.09
C LEU A 127 13.60 -7.58 -28.71
N ASN A 128 12.87 -6.76 -27.96
CA ASN A 128 13.27 -5.44 -27.49
C ASN A 128 12.37 -5.05 -26.30
N SER A 129 12.44 -3.78 -25.89
CA SER A 129 11.70 -3.27 -24.73
C SER A 129 10.18 -3.22 -24.89
N ASN A 130 9.62 -3.38 -26.08
CA ASN A 130 8.17 -3.27 -26.29
C ASN A 130 7.60 -4.35 -27.22
N THR A 131 8.38 -5.39 -27.54
CA THR A 131 7.97 -6.42 -28.49
C THR A 131 8.29 -7.80 -27.93
N LEU A 132 7.25 -8.59 -27.74
CA LEU A 132 7.30 -10.01 -27.41
C LEU A 132 7.10 -10.83 -28.68
N ARG A 133 7.96 -11.79 -28.95
CA ARG A 133 7.72 -12.78 -30.01
C ARG A 133 7.23 -14.08 -29.42
N VAL A 134 6.12 -14.57 -29.95
CA VAL A 134 5.60 -15.92 -29.71
C VAL A 134 5.82 -16.73 -30.98
N SER A 135 6.54 -17.84 -30.89
CA SER A 135 6.90 -18.68 -32.04
C SER A 135 6.62 -20.15 -31.78
N LYS A 136 6.53 -20.93 -32.87
CA LYS A 136 6.38 -22.39 -32.83
C LYS A 136 7.24 -23.08 -33.86
N THR A 137 7.44 -24.38 -33.67
CA THR A 137 8.00 -25.28 -34.69
C THR A 137 6.89 -25.87 -35.58
N VAL A 138 6.40 -27.07 -35.26
CA VAL A 138 5.57 -27.90 -36.15
C VAL A 138 4.12 -28.06 -35.68
N MET A 139 3.68 -27.30 -34.68
CA MET A 139 2.36 -27.49 -34.06
C MET A 139 1.22 -26.75 -34.77
N ASN A 140 0.05 -27.38 -34.81
CA ASN A 140 -1.21 -26.72 -35.13
C ASN A 140 -1.82 -26.09 -33.86
N ALA A 141 -1.13 -25.15 -33.22
CA ALA A 141 -1.73 -24.47 -32.08
C ALA A 141 -2.59 -23.29 -32.49
N VAL A 142 -3.67 -23.14 -31.74
CA VAL A 142 -4.71 -22.15 -31.99
C VAL A 142 -4.45 -20.90 -31.15
N ASN A 143 -4.06 -21.03 -29.88
CA ASN A 143 -3.80 -19.92 -28.96
C ASN A 143 -2.73 -20.27 -27.91
N VAL A 144 -1.90 -19.28 -27.57
CA VAL A 144 -0.86 -19.36 -26.54
C VAL A 144 -1.08 -18.22 -25.55
N THR A 145 -1.11 -18.54 -24.26
CA THR A 145 -1.16 -17.52 -23.20
C THR A 145 0.23 -17.25 -22.65
N TRP A 146 0.52 -15.98 -22.43
CA TRP A 146 1.85 -15.51 -22.04
C TRP A 146 1.78 -14.48 -20.92
N GLU A 147 2.89 -14.37 -20.21
CA GLU A 147 3.14 -13.38 -19.18
C GLU A 147 4.54 -12.78 -19.35
N VAL A 148 4.65 -11.47 -19.16
CA VAL A 148 5.89 -10.71 -19.11
C VAL A 148 5.93 -9.96 -17.79
N VAL A 149 6.96 -10.23 -16.98
CA VAL A 149 7.12 -9.66 -15.64
C VAL A 149 8.41 -8.86 -15.58
N GLU A 150 8.29 -7.57 -15.27
CA GLU A 150 9.41 -6.66 -15.04
C GLU A 150 9.57 -6.44 -13.53
N PHE A 151 10.82 -6.50 -13.04
CA PHE A 151 11.17 -6.16 -11.67
C PHE A 151 11.73 -4.73 -11.56
N SER A 152 11.53 -4.11 -10.40
CA SER A 152 11.97 -2.74 -10.08
C SER A 152 13.48 -2.54 -10.16
#